data_AF-A0A7R5KQ67-F1
#
_entry.id   AF-A0A7R5KQ67-F1
#
_cell.length_a   1.000
_cell.length_b   1.000
_cell.length_c   1.000
_cell.angle_alpha   90.00
_cell.angle_beta   90.00
_cell.angle_gamma   90.00
#
_symmetry.space_group_name_H-M   'P 1'
#
loop_
_entity.id
_entity.type
_entity.pdbx_description
1 polymer ?
#
loop_
_entity_poly.entity_id
_entity_poly.type
_entity_poly.pdbx_seq_one_letter_code
_entity_poly.pdbx_strand_id
1 'polypeptide(L)'
;MVTFYLGCSFSFEKAVLSAGIPVRNVEQKCNVSMYKTAVPCYSISPFCCNLVVTMRPIPESKLEAAVLATSELKEAHGAPIHMGDPGLLGIQDLSKPDYGDPVHLHPGDIPVFWACGVTGAEAVINCRAPLAFTHSPGCMFITDLKNNNVGSLRGVPQVHCISQDPLHFSVVSAEAAQKIKTLETLIGIDPGDRGIIHLQRQDELLKACLAISHARSVLITTGFPTHFTYEPPEENDGPPGALAIAAILQALEKEVAIVTDQRAMDLNKKIIEEAVQLGILKKPIPLLNYQRESADSALTFLCENGNSGRPRYDHLIAIERAGMAADGNYYNARKVNIKHLVDPIDELFLAAQTIPGVTTTGVGDGGNELGMGKVKDAVKKHIKNGDVIACDVEADFTVVAGVSNWGGYAIACALYVLRTCEIHDRYLRKAVGFPQSSKKMVWLSALPSVSKEEKLLKTLVRHGVRSGKTASLEMEVDGLPFYNTHSLMIEKLLQEVQK
;
A
#
# COMPACT_ATOMS: atom_id res chain seq x y z
N MET A 1 -11.13 25.64 37.95
CA MET A 1 -11.78 25.11 36.73
C MET A 1 -10.83 25.34 35.58
N VAL A 2 -10.61 24.35 34.72
CA VAL A 2 -9.82 24.51 33.49
C VAL A 2 -10.79 24.37 32.32
N THR A 3 -10.79 25.33 31.41
CA THR A 3 -11.72 25.38 30.28
C THR A 3 -10.96 25.09 29.00
N PHE A 4 -11.47 24.17 28.19
CA PHE A 4 -10.94 23.83 26.88
C PHE A 4 -11.96 24.23 25.82
N TYR A 5 -11.55 25.07 24.87
CA TYR A 5 -12.32 25.34 23.67
C TYR A 5 -11.83 24.41 22.56
N LEU A 6 -12.74 23.61 22.02
CA LEU A 6 -12.46 22.68 20.93
C LEU A 6 -13.08 23.24 19.63
N GLY A 7 -12.37 23.09 18.51
CA GLY A 7 -12.80 23.59 17.19
C GLY A 7 -14.12 22.98 16.69
N CYS A 8 -14.81 23.68 15.78
CA CYS A 8 -16.20 23.41 15.38
C CYS A 8 -16.42 23.39 13.83
N SER A 9 -17.59 22.91 13.40
CA SER A 9 -18.02 22.62 12.02
C SER A 9 -18.44 23.83 11.17
N PHE A 10 -18.72 24.99 11.74
CA PHE A 10 -19.24 26.12 10.93
C PHE A 10 -18.22 26.68 9.92
N SER A 11 -16.93 26.68 10.28
CA SER A 11 -15.84 27.02 9.36
C SER A 11 -15.72 26.02 8.21
N PHE A 12 -16.02 24.75 8.49
CA PHE A 12 -16.02 23.67 7.50
C PHE A 12 -17.12 23.86 6.46
N GLU A 13 -18.37 24.09 6.87
CA GLU A 13 -19.51 24.19 5.94
C GLU A 13 -19.33 25.35 4.96
N LYS A 14 -18.84 26.49 5.45
CA LYS A 14 -18.51 27.63 4.59
C LYS A 14 -17.43 27.28 3.55
N ALA A 15 -16.39 26.56 3.95
CA ALA A 15 -15.29 26.19 3.05
C ALA A 15 -15.77 25.24 1.94
N VAL A 16 -16.54 24.20 2.29
CA VAL A 16 -17.03 23.23 1.29
C VAL A 16 -18.09 23.84 0.37
N LEU A 17 -18.99 24.68 0.89
CA LEU A 17 -19.98 25.38 0.05
C LEU A 17 -19.31 26.37 -0.92
N SER A 18 -18.26 27.08 -0.47
CA SER A 18 -17.49 28.00 -1.33
C SER A 18 -16.74 27.26 -2.44
N ALA A 19 -16.36 26.00 -2.22
CA ALA A 19 -15.81 25.10 -3.23
C ALA A 19 -16.89 24.43 -4.11
N GLY A 20 -18.16 24.82 -3.96
CA GLY A 20 -19.29 24.28 -4.71
C GLY A 20 -19.66 22.85 -4.33
N ILE A 21 -19.25 22.35 -3.17
CA ILE A 21 -19.53 20.99 -2.70
C ILE A 21 -20.88 20.99 -1.98
N PRO A 22 -21.80 20.07 -2.35
CA PRO A 22 -23.09 19.98 -1.68
C PRO A 22 -22.93 19.54 -0.23
N VAL A 23 -23.80 20.04 0.65
CA VAL A 23 -23.83 19.68 2.07
C VAL A 23 -25.17 19.01 2.35
N ARG A 24 -25.23 17.69 2.19
CA ARG A 24 -26.48 16.91 2.19
C ARG A 24 -27.31 17.09 3.46
N ASN A 25 -26.68 17.16 4.63
CA ASN A 25 -27.39 17.37 5.90
C ASN A 25 -28.09 18.74 5.93
N VAL A 26 -27.48 19.79 5.35
CA VAL A 26 -28.10 21.12 5.23
C VAL A 26 -29.26 21.09 4.23
N GLU A 27 -29.08 20.44 3.07
CA GLU A 27 -30.14 20.25 2.07
C GLU A 27 -31.35 19.50 2.67
N GLN A 28 -31.09 18.51 3.53
CA GLN A 28 -32.09 17.67 4.19
C GLN A 28 -32.61 18.26 5.51
N LYS A 29 -32.12 19.44 5.93
CA LYS A 29 -32.49 20.13 7.18
C LYS A 29 -32.34 19.26 8.44
N CYS A 30 -31.26 18.49 8.50
CA CYS A 30 -30.94 17.62 9.63
C CYS A 30 -29.53 17.88 10.16
N ASN A 31 -29.26 17.43 11.38
CA ASN A 31 -27.91 17.49 11.94
C ASN A 31 -27.00 16.50 11.22
N VAL A 32 -25.70 16.82 11.14
CA VAL A 32 -24.72 15.92 10.55
C VAL A 32 -24.64 14.59 11.31
N SER A 33 -24.57 13.48 10.57
CA SER A 33 -24.39 12.16 11.16
C SER A 33 -23.00 12.01 11.79
N MET A 34 -22.96 11.53 13.03
CA MET A 34 -21.72 11.30 13.77
C MET A 34 -21.66 9.86 14.28
N TYR A 35 -20.49 9.24 14.19
CA TYR A 35 -20.30 7.83 14.52
C TYR A 35 -19.08 7.65 15.42
N LYS A 36 -19.21 6.78 16.41
CA LYS A 36 -18.09 6.21 17.17
C LYS A 36 -17.40 5.19 16.29
N THR A 37 -16.10 5.38 16.08
CA THR A 37 -15.30 4.45 15.27
C THR A 37 -14.68 3.34 16.13
N ALA A 38 -14.06 2.36 15.49
CA ALA A 38 -13.15 1.42 16.11
C ALA A 38 -11.71 1.97 16.25
N VAL A 39 -11.45 3.22 15.82
CA VAL A 39 -10.12 3.84 15.85
C VAL A 39 -9.87 4.42 17.25
N PRO A 40 -8.92 3.89 18.03
CA PRO A 40 -8.61 4.43 19.35
C PRO A 40 -7.89 5.77 19.24
N CYS A 41 -8.23 6.72 20.11
CA CYS A 41 -7.44 7.91 20.32
C CYS A 41 -6.12 7.59 21.05
N TYR A 42 -5.15 8.49 20.95
CA TYR A 42 -3.93 8.40 21.74
C TYR A 42 -4.25 8.60 23.24
N SER A 43 -4.07 7.55 24.04
CA SER A 43 -4.41 7.56 25.46
C SER A 43 -3.42 8.36 26.30
N ILE A 44 -3.91 9.14 27.25
CA ILE A 44 -3.10 9.85 28.25
C ILE A 44 -3.75 9.81 29.63
N SER A 45 -3.09 9.13 30.58
CA SER A 45 -3.58 8.99 31.96
C SER A 45 -5.03 8.45 32.00
N PRO A 46 -6.07 9.05 32.62
CA PRO A 46 -7.41 8.45 32.61
C PRO A 46 -8.14 8.66 31.28
N PHE A 47 -7.61 9.46 30.35
CA PHE A 47 -8.27 9.74 29.08
C PHE A 47 -7.98 8.64 28.06
N CYS A 48 -8.98 7.82 27.78
CA CYS A 48 -9.00 6.84 26.71
C CYS A 48 -10.38 6.81 26.07
N CYS A 49 -10.46 6.89 24.74
CA CYS A 49 -11.72 6.81 24.00
C CYS A 49 -11.44 6.44 22.55
N ASN A 50 -12.49 6.10 21.81
CA ASN A 50 -12.41 5.98 20.36
C ASN A 50 -12.73 7.32 19.71
N LEU A 51 -12.14 7.54 18.54
CA LEU A 51 -12.40 8.70 17.71
C LEU A 51 -13.88 8.72 17.29
N VAL A 52 -14.53 9.87 17.45
CA VAL A 52 -15.84 10.15 16.86
C VAL A 52 -15.62 10.92 15.57
N VAL A 53 -16.35 10.55 14.52
CA VAL A 53 -16.24 11.18 13.19
C VAL A 53 -17.59 11.76 12.76
N THR A 54 -17.57 12.86 12.02
CA THR A 54 -18.73 13.29 11.21
C THR A 54 -18.60 12.67 9.82
N MET A 55 -19.71 12.18 9.27
CA MET A 55 -19.79 11.71 7.89
C MET A 55 -20.55 12.71 7.03
N ARG A 56 -20.05 12.98 5.82
CA ARG A 56 -20.81 13.71 4.79
C ARG A 56 -20.73 12.98 3.45
N PRO A 57 -21.85 12.81 2.75
CA PRO A 57 -21.86 12.32 1.37
C PRO A 57 -21.27 13.37 0.42
N ILE A 58 -20.22 13.02 -0.31
CA ILE A 58 -19.55 13.90 -1.28
C ILE A 58 -19.57 13.24 -2.66
N PRO A 59 -20.03 13.90 -3.74
CA PRO A 59 -19.91 13.35 -5.09
C PRO A 59 -18.46 12.95 -5.39
N GLU A 60 -18.23 11.80 -6.02
CA GLU A 60 -16.87 11.28 -6.30
C GLU A 60 -15.97 12.34 -7.00
N SER A 61 -16.53 13.02 -8.00
CA SER A 61 -15.87 14.11 -8.75
C SER A 61 -15.43 15.32 -7.90
N LYS A 62 -15.90 15.43 -6.64
CA LYS A 62 -15.60 16.52 -5.72
C LYS A 62 -14.74 16.11 -4.53
N LEU A 63 -14.26 14.86 -4.46
CA LEU A 63 -13.44 14.38 -3.36
C LEU A 63 -12.16 15.19 -3.18
N GLU A 64 -11.41 15.43 -4.26
CA GLU A 64 -10.16 16.20 -4.20
C GLU A 64 -10.42 17.67 -3.79
N ALA A 65 -11.49 18.28 -4.32
CA ALA A 65 -11.92 19.62 -3.91
C ALA A 65 -12.30 19.67 -2.43
N ALA A 66 -12.95 18.63 -1.90
CA ALA A 66 -13.31 18.53 -0.49
C ALA A 66 -12.08 18.40 0.40
N VAL A 67 -11.10 17.59 0.00
CA VAL A 67 -9.82 17.49 0.71
C VAL A 67 -9.12 18.84 0.70
N LEU A 68 -8.99 19.50 -0.46
CA LEU A 68 -8.31 20.79 -0.59
C LEU A 68 -8.97 21.87 0.27
N ALA A 69 -10.30 22.01 0.19
CA ALA A 69 -11.05 23.05 0.90
C ALA A 69 -10.97 22.90 2.43
N THR A 70 -10.80 21.67 2.93
CA THR A 70 -10.86 21.37 4.37
C THR A 70 -9.48 21.18 5.00
N SER A 71 -8.47 20.86 4.18
CA SER A 71 -7.06 20.72 4.58
C SER A 71 -6.49 21.95 5.29
N GLU A 72 -6.89 23.15 4.87
CA GLU A 72 -6.41 24.42 5.45
C GLU A 72 -7.00 24.72 6.84
N LEU A 73 -8.04 23.99 7.27
CA LEU A 73 -8.75 24.22 8.54
C LEU A 73 -8.08 23.51 9.74
N LYS A 74 -6.82 23.84 10.02
CA LYS A 74 -5.98 23.15 11.03
C LYS A 74 -6.56 23.14 12.46
N GLU A 75 -7.27 24.20 12.85
CA GLU A 75 -7.83 24.35 14.20
C GLU A 75 -9.29 23.86 14.31
N ALA A 76 -9.83 23.27 13.25
CA ALA A 76 -11.17 22.69 13.19
C ALA A 76 -11.11 21.22 12.72
N HIS A 77 -12.09 20.75 11.95
CA HIS A 77 -12.13 19.38 11.44
C HIS A 77 -10.89 18.97 10.60
N GLY A 78 -10.25 19.95 9.93
CA GLY A 78 -9.11 19.72 9.03
C GLY A 78 -9.45 18.85 7.81
N ALA A 79 -8.42 18.26 7.19
CA ALA A 79 -8.58 17.32 6.09
C ALA A 79 -9.35 16.04 6.52
N PRO A 80 -10.04 15.36 5.59
CA PRO A 80 -10.69 14.08 5.86
C PRO A 80 -9.71 13.06 6.45
N ILE A 81 -10.26 12.11 7.22
CA ILE A 81 -9.50 10.99 7.79
C ILE A 81 -9.83 9.67 7.11
N HIS A 82 -10.94 9.60 6.38
CA HIS A 82 -11.34 8.42 5.62
C HIS A 82 -12.31 8.77 4.50
N MET A 83 -12.26 8.02 3.40
CA MET A 83 -13.11 8.16 2.22
C MET A 83 -13.40 6.77 1.65
N GLY A 84 -14.67 6.47 1.46
CA GLY A 84 -15.14 5.14 1.04
C GLY A 84 -15.72 4.35 2.20
N ASP A 85 -15.55 3.03 2.17
CA ASP A 85 -16.31 2.09 2.99
C ASP A 85 -16.26 2.39 4.49
N PRO A 86 -17.43 2.53 5.17
CA PRO A 86 -17.50 2.83 6.60
C PRO A 86 -16.99 1.70 7.50
N GLY A 87 -17.01 0.45 7.02
CA GLY A 87 -16.55 -0.74 7.74
C GLY A 87 -15.06 -0.68 8.07
N LEU A 88 -14.25 0.00 7.26
CA LEU A 88 -12.83 0.28 7.55
C LEU A 88 -12.60 1.19 8.77
N LEU A 89 -13.65 1.89 9.23
CA LEU A 89 -13.67 2.61 10.51
C LEU A 89 -14.42 1.87 11.61
N GLY A 90 -14.91 0.65 11.36
CA GLY A 90 -15.76 -0.12 12.26
C GLY A 90 -17.23 0.31 12.28
N ILE A 91 -17.67 1.14 11.33
CA ILE A 91 -19.06 1.62 11.24
C ILE A 91 -19.84 0.65 10.32
N GLN A 92 -20.82 -0.05 10.89
CA GLN A 92 -21.56 -1.11 10.19
C GLN A 92 -22.81 -0.63 9.46
N ASP A 93 -23.44 0.45 9.93
CA ASP A 93 -24.73 0.92 9.43
C ASP A 93 -24.80 2.45 9.46
N LEU A 94 -24.69 3.08 8.29
CA LEU A 94 -24.77 4.54 8.17
C LEU A 94 -26.17 5.07 8.53
N SER A 95 -27.23 4.26 8.53
CA SER A 95 -28.57 4.72 8.90
C SER A 95 -28.75 4.94 10.41
N LYS A 96 -27.77 4.54 11.24
CA LYS A 96 -27.83 4.60 12.70
C LYS A 96 -26.64 5.37 13.28
N PRO A 97 -26.60 6.71 13.16
CA PRO A 97 -25.55 7.48 13.80
C PRO A 97 -25.65 7.43 15.34
N ASP A 98 -24.49 7.47 16.01
CA ASP A 98 -24.42 7.57 17.47
C ASP A 98 -24.87 8.95 17.98
N TYR A 99 -24.68 10.00 17.16
CA TYR A 99 -25.16 11.35 17.42
C TYR A 99 -25.61 12.05 16.14
N GLY A 100 -26.52 13.01 16.29
CA GLY A 100 -27.11 13.73 15.16
C GLY A 100 -28.19 12.89 14.46
N ASP A 101 -28.43 13.20 13.20
CA ASP A 101 -29.50 12.60 12.40
C ASP A 101 -28.91 11.78 11.24
N PRO A 102 -29.61 10.75 10.74
CA PRO A 102 -29.18 10.02 9.56
C PRO A 102 -29.26 10.91 8.31
N VAL A 103 -28.21 10.89 7.49
CA VAL A 103 -28.12 11.65 6.23
C VAL A 103 -28.14 10.69 5.05
N HIS A 104 -29.06 10.92 4.11
CA HIS A 104 -29.17 10.07 2.92
C HIS A 104 -28.15 10.47 1.85
N LEU A 105 -27.46 9.47 1.27
CA LEU A 105 -26.54 9.63 0.14
C LEU A 105 -27.34 9.70 -1.17
N HIS A 106 -26.88 10.48 -2.14
CA HIS A 106 -27.35 10.38 -3.53
C HIS A 106 -26.52 9.35 -4.32
N PRO A 107 -27.04 8.82 -5.44
CA PRO A 107 -26.23 8.00 -6.34
C PRO A 107 -24.93 8.72 -6.76
N GLY A 108 -23.79 8.04 -6.62
CA GLY A 108 -22.46 8.59 -6.90
C GLY A 108 -21.85 9.45 -5.77
N ASP A 109 -22.55 9.64 -4.65
CA ASP A 109 -21.94 10.18 -3.45
C ASP A 109 -21.08 9.10 -2.76
N ILE A 110 -19.89 9.49 -2.30
CA ILE A 110 -18.97 8.71 -1.50
C ILE A 110 -19.09 9.19 -0.04
N PRO A 111 -19.21 8.30 0.94
CA PRO A 111 -19.14 8.69 2.34
C PRO A 111 -17.72 9.14 2.71
N VAL A 112 -17.61 10.38 3.21
CA VAL A 112 -16.34 10.98 3.63
C VAL A 112 -16.41 11.35 5.10
N PHE A 113 -15.33 11.05 5.84
CA PHE A 113 -15.30 11.17 7.29
C PHE A 113 -14.24 12.18 7.75
N TRP A 114 -14.61 12.98 8.75
CA TRP A 114 -13.75 13.94 9.43
C TRP A 114 -13.76 13.72 10.93
N ALA A 115 -12.63 13.93 11.60
CA ALA A 115 -12.55 13.88 13.06
C ALA A 115 -13.52 14.92 13.68
N CYS A 116 -14.26 14.52 14.72
CA CYS A 116 -15.29 15.35 15.34
C CYS A 116 -14.92 15.76 16.77
N GLY A 117 -15.22 17.00 17.14
CA GLY A 117 -15.03 17.54 18.49
C GLY A 117 -15.82 16.80 19.59
N VAL A 118 -16.87 16.06 19.23
CA VAL A 118 -17.61 15.16 20.15
C VAL A 118 -16.70 14.10 20.78
N THR A 119 -15.57 13.78 20.15
CA THR A 119 -14.51 12.94 20.76
C THR A 119 -14.07 13.47 22.13
N GLY A 120 -14.07 14.80 22.34
CA GLY A 120 -13.76 15.39 23.65
C GLY A 120 -14.79 15.05 24.72
N ALA A 121 -16.07 14.97 24.36
CA ALA A 121 -17.12 14.54 25.29
C ALA A 121 -16.94 13.06 25.67
N GLU A 122 -16.62 12.20 24.70
CA GLU A 122 -16.32 10.78 24.95
C GLU A 122 -15.10 10.60 25.86
N ALA A 123 -14.04 11.38 25.66
CA ALA A 123 -12.87 11.35 26.51
C ALA A 123 -13.20 11.72 27.97
N VAL A 124 -14.07 12.69 28.18
CA VAL A 124 -14.53 13.12 29.52
C VAL A 124 -15.42 12.06 30.17
N ILE A 125 -16.34 11.45 29.42
CA ILE A 125 -17.20 10.37 29.90
C ILE A 125 -16.33 9.18 30.36
N ASN A 126 -15.35 8.80 29.56
CA ASN A 126 -14.51 7.65 29.84
C ASN A 126 -13.48 7.88 30.95
N CYS A 127 -12.99 9.10 31.14
CA CYS A 127 -12.05 9.40 32.22
C CYS A 127 -12.71 9.41 33.62
N ARG A 128 -14.04 9.30 33.68
CA ARG A 128 -14.85 9.28 34.92
C ARG A 128 -14.52 10.45 35.84
N ALA A 129 -14.36 11.64 35.26
CA ALA A 129 -14.14 12.85 36.02
C ALA A 129 -15.29 13.05 37.04
N PRO A 130 -15.00 13.36 38.32
CA PRO A 130 -16.04 13.57 39.33
C PRO A 130 -17.03 14.69 38.98
N LEU A 131 -16.56 15.67 38.19
CA LEU A 131 -17.36 16.78 37.71
C LEU A 131 -16.77 17.28 36.39
N ALA A 132 -17.61 17.41 35.36
CA ALA A 132 -17.25 18.02 34.10
C ALA A 132 -18.46 18.74 33.50
N PHE A 133 -18.20 19.81 32.76
CA PHE A 133 -19.22 20.57 32.03
C PHE A 133 -18.87 20.53 30.55
N THR A 134 -19.86 20.24 29.70
CA THR A 134 -19.73 20.28 28.25
C THR A 134 -20.90 21.08 27.66
N HIS A 135 -20.76 21.53 26.42
CA HIS A 135 -21.87 22.14 25.70
C HIS A 135 -22.85 21.06 25.25
N SER A 136 -24.14 21.40 25.14
CA SER A 136 -25.10 20.54 24.43
C SER A 136 -24.80 20.58 22.92
N PRO A 137 -24.90 19.45 22.19
CA PRO A 137 -24.75 19.44 20.73
C PRO A 137 -25.60 20.53 20.06
N GLY A 138 -25.01 21.31 19.15
CA GLY A 138 -25.66 22.46 18.50
C GLY A 138 -25.62 23.77 19.27
N CYS A 139 -25.20 23.78 20.54
CA CYS A 139 -25.11 24.96 21.40
C CYS A 139 -23.65 25.36 21.72
N MET A 140 -22.81 25.60 20.71
CA MET A 140 -21.39 25.91 20.97
C MET A 140 -21.14 27.38 21.35
N PHE A 141 -19.96 27.63 21.91
CA PHE A 141 -19.47 28.96 22.29
C PHE A 141 -18.98 29.74 21.08
N ILE A 142 -19.61 30.88 20.77
CA ILE A 142 -19.19 31.80 19.70
C ILE A 142 -18.11 32.72 20.25
N THR A 143 -16.96 32.77 19.59
CA THR A 143 -15.82 33.64 19.95
C THR A 143 -15.74 34.87 19.05
N ASP A 144 -14.93 35.86 19.44
CA ASP A 144 -14.60 37.00 18.58
C ASP A 144 -13.49 36.69 17.55
N LEU A 145 -12.94 35.46 17.57
CA LEU A 145 -11.89 35.05 16.64
C LEU A 145 -12.48 34.83 15.25
N LYS A 146 -12.02 35.63 14.29
CA LYS A 146 -12.34 35.40 12.88
C LYS A 146 -11.53 34.22 12.36
N ASN A 147 -12.17 33.38 11.56
CA ASN A 147 -11.52 32.27 10.88
C ASN A 147 -10.68 32.81 9.68
N ASN A 148 -9.56 33.46 9.99
CA ASN A 148 -8.64 34.04 9.01
C ASN A 148 -7.33 33.24 8.87
N ASN A 149 -7.26 32.05 9.49
CA ASN A 149 -6.07 31.21 9.48
C ASN A 149 -5.93 30.47 8.13
N VAL A 150 -5.28 31.14 7.16
CA VAL A 150 -4.72 30.51 5.97
C VAL A 150 -3.29 30.08 6.30
N GLY A 151 -3.16 28.96 7.00
CA GLY A 151 -1.87 28.35 7.24
C GLY A 151 -1.62 27.28 6.19
N SER A 152 -1.01 27.65 5.06
CA SER A 152 -0.71 26.74 3.94
C SER A 152 -0.13 25.42 4.45
N LEU A 153 -0.81 24.31 4.16
CA LEU A 153 -0.13 23.01 4.16
C LEU A 153 0.98 23.05 3.11
N ARG A 154 2.15 22.48 3.43
CA ARG A 154 3.19 22.27 2.42
C ARG A 154 2.69 21.20 1.46
N GLY A 155 2.13 21.64 0.33
CA GLY A 155 1.76 20.79 -0.79
C GLY A 155 0.26 20.69 -1.04
N VAL A 156 -0.06 20.47 -2.31
CA VAL A 156 -1.44 20.28 -2.80
C VAL A 156 -1.82 18.80 -2.60
N PRO A 157 -2.91 18.45 -1.90
CA PRO A 157 -3.35 17.08 -1.77
C PRO A 157 -3.89 16.52 -3.10
N GLN A 158 -3.69 15.22 -3.32
CA GLN A 158 -4.26 14.43 -4.40
C GLN A 158 -5.00 13.22 -3.82
N VAL A 159 -6.12 12.84 -4.45
CA VAL A 159 -6.95 11.71 -4.02
C VAL A 159 -6.88 10.57 -5.03
N HIS A 160 -6.63 9.35 -4.56
CA HIS A 160 -6.53 8.17 -5.41
C HIS A 160 -7.41 7.04 -4.88
N CYS A 161 -8.21 6.44 -5.76
CA CYS A 161 -8.89 5.19 -5.46
C CYS A 161 -7.87 4.04 -5.45
N ILE A 162 -7.84 3.26 -4.37
CA ILE A 162 -6.89 2.16 -4.14
C ILE A 162 -7.59 0.80 -3.94
N SER A 163 -8.91 0.77 -3.80
CA SER A 163 -9.70 -0.46 -3.90
C SER A 163 -11.13 -0.11 -4.29
N GLN A 164 -11.80 -1.02 -5.00
CA GLN A 164 -13.23 -0.93 -5.33
C GLN A 164 -14.08 -1.80 -4.40
N ASP A 165 -13.50 -2.85 -3.80
CA ASP A 165 -14.18 -3.75 -2.89
C ASP A 165 -13.29 -4.14 -1.69
N PRO A 166 -13.49 -3.53 -0.51
CA PRO A 166 -14.37 -2.39 -0.27
C PRO A 166 -13.82 -1.12 -0.94
N LEU A 167 -14.72 -0.21 -1.33
CA LEU A 167 -14.33 1.07 -1.92
C LEU A 167 -13.44 1.86 -0.96
N HIS A 168 -12.22 2.20 -1.38
CA HIS A 168 -11.26 2.86 -0.50
C HIS A 168 -10.40 3.86 -1.28
N PHE A 169 -10.34 5.09 -0.77
CA PHE A 169 -9.49 6.15 -1.30
C PHE A 169 -8.36 6.50 -0.32
N SER A 170 -7.22 6.88 -0.88
CA SER A 170 -6.05 7.37 -0.17
C SER A 170 -5.70 8.80 -0.60
N VAL A 171 -4.95 9.50 0.24
CA VAL A 171 -4.54 10.89 0.01
C VAL A 171 -3.02 11.01 0.11
N VAL A 172 -2.42 11.78 -0.78
CA VAL A 172 -0.97 12.06 -0.82
C VAL A 172 -0.74 13.51 -1.25
N SER A 173 0.43 14.08 -0.98
CA SER A 173 0.79 15.39 -1.58
C SER A 173 1.19 15.21 -3.05
N ALA A 174 0.90 16.20 -3.88
CA ALA A 174 1.29 16.24 -5.29
C ALA A 174 2.82 16.09 -5.47
N GLU A 175 3.62 16.63 -4.54
CA GLU A 175 5.07 16.46 -4.54
C GLU A 175 5.47 14.99 -4.33
N ALA A 176 4.90 14.32 -3.32
CA ALA A 176 5.18 12.92 -3.04
C ALA A 176 4.69 12.01 -4.17
N ALA A 177 3.50 12.27 -4.72
CA ALA A 177 3.00 11.57 -5.89
C ALA A 177 3.95 11.75 -7.09
N GLN A 178 4.43 12.97 -7.35
CA GLN A 178 5.35 13.24 -8.44
C GLN A 178 6.68 12.51 -8.27
N LYS A 179 7.25 12.48 -7.05
CA LYS A 179 8.45 11.68 -6.74
C LYS A 179 8.24 10.21 -7.07
N ILE A 180 7.09 9.64 -6.69
CA ILE A 180 6.77 8.24 -6.98
C ILE A 180 6.60 7.99 -8.48
N LYS A 181 5.98 8.92 -9.23
CA LYS A 181 5.90 8.84 -10.70
C LYS A 181 7.29 8.92 -11.35
N THR A 182 8.20 9.70 -10.79
CA THR A 182 9.61 9.71 -11.23
C THR A 182 10.28 8.36 -10.96
N LEU A 183 10.06 7.75 -9.79
CA LEU A 183 10.55 6.40 -9.51
C LEU A 183 10.01 5.36 -10.50
N GLU A 184 8.70 5.41 -10.81
CA GLU A 184 8.06 4.54 -11.82
C GLU A 184 8.70 4.71 -13.21
N THR A 185 8.97 5.95 -13.61
CA THR A 185 9.66 6.25 -14.88
C THR A 185 11.09 5.72 -14.89
N LEU A 186 11.82 5.84 -13.77
CA LEU A 186 13.21 5.38 -13.66
C LEU A 186 13.31 3.87 -13.79
N ILE A 187 12.45 3.11 -13.10
CA ILE A 187 12.47 1.65 -13.20
C ILE A 187 11.95 1.16 -14.55
N GLY A 188 11.16 1.97 -15.25
CA GLY A 188 10.61 1.66 -16.56
C GLY A 188 11.61 1.72 -17.73
N ILE A 189 12.88 2.03 -17.49
CA ILE A 189 13.90 1.95 -18.54
C ILE A 189 14.09 0.47 -18.96
N ASP A 190 14.25 0.21 -20.25
CA ASP A 190 14.37 -1.14 -20.79
C ASP A 190 15.75 -1.37 -21.45
N PRO A 191 16.83 -1.51 -20.66
CA PRO A 191 18.15 -1.79 -21.23
C PRO A 191 18.21 -3.17 -21.89
N GLY A 192 17.27 -4.06 -21.58
CA GLY A 192 17.16 -5.39 -22.19
C GLY A 192 16.52 -5.38 -23.58
N ASP A 193 15.93 -4.26 -24.00
CA ASP A 193 15.14 -4.09 -25.22
C ASP A 193 14.07 -5.18 -25.38
N ARG A 194 13.39 -5.49 -24.28
CA ARG A 194 12.33 -6.51 -24.21
C ARG A 194 11.01 -6.02 -24.78
N GLY A 195 10.80 -4.71 -24.87
CA GLY A 195 9.56 -4.09 -25.30
C GLY A 195 8.61 -3.73 -24.15
N ILE A 196 9.12 -3.68 -22.91
CA ILE A 196 8.28 -3.46 -21.71
C ILE A 196 7.64 -2.07 -21.66
N ILE A 197 8.16 -1.12 -22.43
CA ILE A 197 7.58 0.22 -22.58
C ILE A 197 6.11 0.16 -23.02
N HIS A 198 5.71 -0.89 -23.73
CA HIS A 198 4.34 -1.13 -24.17
C HIS A 198 3.44 -1.75 -23.09
N LEU A 199 4.04 -2.27 -22.01
CA LEU A 199 3.32 -2.87 -20.88
C LEU A 199 3.04 -1.84 -19.78
N GLN A 200 3.77 -0.71 -19.77
CA GLN A 200 3.64 0.30 -18.73
C GLN A 200 2.24 0.91 -18.69
N ARG A 201 1.72 1.06 -17.47
CA ARG A 201 0.48 1.75 -17.15
C ARG A 201 0.79 2.86 -16.16
N GLN A 202 0.12 3.99 -16.32
CA GLN A 202 0.36 5.17 -15.46
C GLN A 202 -0.12 4.92 -14.03
N ASP A 203 0.68 5.36 -13.06
CA ASP A 203 0.36 5.45 -11.64
C ASP A 203 0.15 4.08 -10.95
N GLU A 204 0.58 2.96 -11.54
CA GLU A 204 0.46 1.63 -10.92
C GLU A 204 1.35 1.55 -9.67
N LEU A 205 2.58 2.04 -9.71
CA LEU A 205 3.47 2.11 -8.55
C LEU A 205 2.88 2.98 -7.44
N LEU A 206 2.32 4.15 -7.79
CA LEU A 206 1.70 5.05 -6.83
C LEU A 206 0.51 4.39 -6.13
N LYS A 207 -0.41 3.79 -6.89
CA LYS A 207 -1.59 3.14 -6.32
C LYS A 207 -1.23 1.90 -5.52
N ALA A 208 -0.29 1.08 -5.99
CA ALA A 208 0.23 -0.08 -5.26
C ALA A 208 0.82 0.35 -3.91
N CYS A 209 1.71 1.34 -3.89
CA CYS A 209 2.34 1.78 -2.65
C CYS A 209 1.36 2.49 -1.70
N LEU A 210 0.33 3.18 -2.22
CA LEU A 210 -0.75 3.70 -1.38
C LEU A 210 -1.56 2.55 -0.77
N ALA A 211 -1.88 1.48 -1.50
CA ALA A 211 -2.57 0.31 -0.93
C ALA A 211 -1.70 -0.39 0.15
N ILE A 212 -0.43 -0.64 -0.16
CA ILE A 212 0.53 -1.26 0.78
C ILE A 212 0.74 -0.38 2.03
N SER A 213 0.68 0.95 1.91
CA SER A 213 0.82 1.83 3.07
C SER A 213 -0.34 1.69 4.07
N HIS A 214 -1.55 1.35 3.61
CA HIS A 214 -2.71 1.04 4.46
C HIS A 214 -2.69 -0.39 5.02
N ALA A 215 -2.04 -1.34 4.35
CA ALA A 215 -1.94 -2.73 4.78
C ALA A 215 -1.18 -2.91 6.10
N ARG A 216 -1.68 -3.71 7.05
CA ARG A 216 -0.98 -4.03 8.30
C ARG A 216 -0.09 -5.27 8.14
N SER A 217 -0.54 -6.23 7.33
CA SER A 217 0.17 -7.47 7.02
C SER A 217 0.31 -7.68 5.51
N VAL A 218 1.51 -8.07 5.08
CA VAL A 218 1.86 -8.25 3.66
C VAL A 218 2.46 -9.64 3.43
N LEU A 219 1.95 -10.35 2.43
CA LEU A 219 2.54 -11.60 1.95
C LEU A 219 3.33 -11.33 0.66
N ILE A 220 4.60 -11.69 0.63
CA ILE A 220 5.47 -11.52 -0.55
C ILE A 220 5.75 -12.89 -1.16
N THR A 221 5.78 -12.98 -2.49
CA THR A 221 6.27 -14.16 -3.21
C THR A 221 7.25 -13.75 -4.29
N THR A 222 8.28 -14.57 -4.47
CA THR A 222 9.32 -14.37 -5.47
C THR A 222 9.98 -15.70 -5.80
N GLY A 223 10.57 -15.79 -6.98
CA GLY A 223 11.33 -16.95 -7.43
C GLY A 223 10.85 -17.42 -8.79
N PHE A 224 11.79 -17.44 -9.73
CA PHE A 224 11.59 -17.86 -11.10
C PHE A 224 12.62 -18.94 -11.46
N PRO A 225 12.21 -20.20 -11.69
CA PRO A 225 13.12 -21.28 -12.02
C PRO A 225 13.44 -21.29 -13.53
N THR A 226 14.30 -20.38 -13.97
CA THR A 226 14.68 -20.26 -15.39
C THR A 226 15.66 -21.36 -15.83
N HIS A 227 16.52 -21.83 -14.93
CA HIS A 227 17.69 -22.66 -15.26
C HIS A 227 17.52 -24.12 -14.83
N PHE A 228 16.51 -24.81 -15.37
CA PHE A 228 16.13 -26.19 -15.00
C PHE A 228 17.21 -27.28 -15.15
N THR A 229 18.37 -26.98 -15.76
CA THR A 229 19.53 -27.89 -15.83
C THR A 229 20.55 -27.66 -14.71
N TYR A 230 20.33 -26.67 -13.84
CA TYR A 230 21.19 -26.32 -12.73
C TYR A 230 20.45 -26.50 -11.40
N GLU A 231 21.22 -26.65 -10.31
CA GLU A 231 20.74 -26.68 -8.94
C GLU A 231 21.47 -25.57 -8.15
N PRO A 232 20.76 -24.60 -7.56
CA PRO A 232 19.34 -24.33 -7.73
C PRO A 232 18.98 -23.81 -9.15
N PRO A 233 17.75 -24.02 -9.64
CA PRO A 233 17.29 -23.50 -10.94
C PRO A 233 16.84 -22.03 -10.90
N GLU A 234 16.73 -21.44 -9.71
CA GLU A 234 16.35 -20.04 -9.48
C GLU A 234 17.28 -19.04 -10.18
N GLU A 235 16.66 -17.97 -10.67
CA GLU A 235 17.39 -16.78 -11.07
C GLU A 235 17.49 -15.73 -9.96
N ASN A 236 18.38 -14.75 -10.18
CA ASN A 236 18.72 -13.71 -9.22
C ASN A 236 17.90 -12.42 -9.37
N ASP A 237 17.00 -12.35 -10.36
CA ASP A 237 15.97 -11.31 -10.39
C ASP A 237 14.76 -11.74 -9.54
N GLY A 238 14.21 -10.81 -8.75
CA GLY A 238 13.16 -11.05 -7.77
C GLY A 238 13.61 -11.01 -6.31
N PRO A 239 14.46 -11.96 -5.84
CA PRO A 239 14.78 -12.08 -4.43
C PRO A 239 15.36 -10.80 -3.81
N PRO A 240 16.30 -10.07 -4.46
CA PRO A 240 16.75 -8.78 -3.94
C PRO A 240 15.65 -7.73 -3.76
N GLY A 241 14.76 -7.59 -4.75
CA GLY A 241 13.61 -6.69 -4.66
C GLY A 241 12.66 -7.09 -3.54
N ALA A 242 12.36 -8.40 -3.40
CA ALA A 242 11.50 -8.92 -2.34
C ALA A 242 12.07 -8.60 -0.94
N LEU A 243 13.38 -8.76 -0.75
CA LEU A 243 14.04 -8.47 0.52
C LEU A 243 14.13 -6.96 0.80
N ALA A 244 14.26 -6.11 -0.22
CA ALA A 244 14.19 -4.66 -0.06
C ALA A 244 12.79 -4.20 0.39
N ILE A 245 11.73 -4.76 -0.20
CA ILE A 245 10.34 -4.52 0.25
C ILE A 245 10.19 -4.98 1.70
N ALA A 246 10.61 -6.20 2.03
CA ALA A 246 10.47 -6.72 3.38
C ALA A 246 11.24 -5.90 4.42
N ALA A 247 12.44 -5.39 4.08
CA ALA A 247 13.23 -4.53 4.95
C ALA A 247 12.49 -3.22 5.31
N ILE A 248 11.90 -2.53 4.31
CA ILE A 248 11.14 -1.30 4.59
C ILE A 248 9.86 -1.61 5.36
N LEU A 249 9.17 -2.72 5.08
CA LEU A 249 7.94 -3.11 5.80
C LEU A 249 8.25 -3.38 7.27
N GLN A 250 9.36 -4.05 7.59
CA GLN A 250 9.84 -4.22 8.97
C GLN A 250 10.14 -2.88 9.66
N ALA A 251 10.75 -1.93 8.95
CA ALA A 251 11.04 -0.60 9.48
C ALA A 251 9.78 0.25 9.68
N LEU A 252 8.73 0.00 8.90
CA LEU A 252 7.40 0.56 9.04
C LEU A 252 6.52 -0.17 10.07
N GLU A 253 7.07 -1.18 10.76
CA GLU A 253 6.39 -1.97 11.79
C GLU A 253 5.16 -2.73 11.26
N LYS A 254 5.22 -3.16 9.99
CA LYS A 254 4.22 -4.03 9.37
C LYS A 254 4.60 -5.49 9.54
N GLU A 255 3.59 -6.35 9.59
CA GLU A 255 3.80 -7.80 9.55
C GLU A 255 4.10 -8.23 8.11
N VAL A 256 5.12 -9.06 7.94
CA VAL A 256 5.57 -9.52 6.62
C VAL A 256 5.88 -11.00 6.67
N ALA A 257 5.45 -11.74 5.65
CA ALA A 257 5.82 -13.13 5.41
C ALA A 257 6.21 -13.32 3.95
N ILE A 258 7.02 -14.34 3.67
CA ILE A 258 7.34 -14.76 2.30
C ILE A 258 6.73 -16.14 2.05
N VAL A 259 6.05 -16.32 0.92
CA VAL A 259 5.64 -17.63 0.40
C VAL A 259 6.47 -17.97 -0.83
N THR A 260 7.04 -19.18 -0.85
CA THR A 260 7.90 -19.65 -1.95
C THR A 260 7.59 -21.12 -2.28
N ASP A 261 8.20 -21.62 -3.35
CA ASP A 261 8.08 -23.03 -3.73
C ASP A 261 8.67 -23.94 -2.65
N GLN A 262 8.06 -25.09 -2.41
CA GLN A 262 8.50 -26.12 -1.48
C GLN A 262 9.96 -26.53 -1.76
N ARG A 263 10.36 -26.65 -3.03
CA ARG A 263 11.75 -26.98 -3.40
C ARG A 263 12.73 -25.86 -3.03
N ALA A 264 12.27 -24.62 -3.02
CA ALA A 264 13.08 -23.43 -2.81
C ALA A 264 13.15 -23.01 -1.34
N MET A 265 12.43 -23.70 -0.44
CA MET A 265 12.34 -23.36 0.98
C MET A 265 13.71 -23.29 1.66
N ASP A 266 14.57 -24.30 1.47
CA ASP A 266 15.89 -24.35 2.12
C ASP A 266 16.83 -23.27 1.59
N LEU A 267 16.79 -23.00 0.28
CA LEU A 267 17.57 -21.93 -0.34
C LEU A 267 17.14 -20.56 0.20
N ASN A 268 15.85 -20.26 0.16
CA ASN A 268 15.31 -18.98 0.63
C ASN A 268 15.54 -18.79 2.12
N LYS A 269 15.43 -19.85 2.94
CA LYS A 269 15.77 -19.79 4.36
C LYS A 269 17.22 -19.35 4.59
N LYS A 270 18.18 -19.95 3.88
CA LYS A 270 19.60 -19.57 3.98
C LYS A 270 19.84 -18.13 3.54
N ILE A 271 19.21 -17.70 2.44
CA ILE A 271 19.30 -16.32 1.94
C ILE A 271 18.76 -15.33 2.98
N ILE A 272 17.61 -15.60 3.59
CA ILE A 272 16.99 -14.76 4.62
C ILE A 272 17.89 -14.70 5.87
N GLU A 273 18.43 -15.83 6.33
CA GLU A 273 19.34 -15.89 7.47
C GLU A 273 20.62 -15.07 7.23
N GLU A 274 21.24 -15.20 6.05
CA GLU A 274 22.40 -14.38 5.68
C GLU A 274 22.04 -12.90 5.53
N ALA A 275 20.88 -12.56 4.97
CA ALA A 275 20.43 -11.17 4.85
C ALA A 275 20.29 -10.48 6.22
N VAL A 276 19.88 -11.23 7.25
CA VAL A 276 19.88 -10.73 8.65
C VAL A 276 21.31 -10.54 9.15
N GLN A 277 22.20 -11.54 8.95
CA GLN A 277 23.61 -11.44 9.37
C GLN A 277 24.34 -10.26 8.71
N LEU A 278 24.01 -9.95 7.47
CA LEU A 278 24.59 -8.86 6.69
C LEU A 278 23.99 -7.48 7.00
N GLY A 279 22.96 -7.41 7.84
CA GLY A 279 22.26 -6.18 8.20
C GLY A 279 21.37 -5.62 7.09
N ILE A 280 20.96 -6.46 6.13
CA ILE A 280 20.00 -6.11 5.07
C ILE A 280 18.59 -6.14 5.67
N LEU A 281 18.28 -7.21 6.42
CA LEU A 281 17.06 -7.37 7.21
C LEU A 281 17.33 -7.11 8.69
N LYS A 282 16.34 -6.56 9.39
CA LYS A 282 16.42 -6.35 10.84
C LYS A 282 16.21 -7.64 11.63
N LYS A 283 15.28 -8.48 11.17
CA LYS A 283 14.94 -9.78 11.78
C LYS A 283 14.57 -10.79 10.69
N PRO A 284 14.65 -12.10 10.96
CA PRO A 284 14.16 -13.12 10.04
C PRO A 284 12.69 -12.90 9.69
N ILE A 285 12.30 -13.29 8.48
CA ILE A 285 10.93 -13.22 7.98
C ILE A 285 10.34 -14.63 8.00
N PRO A 286 9.09 -14.82 8.46
CA PRO A 286 8.38 -16.08 8.30
C PRO A 286 8.39 -16.54 6.84
N LEU A 287 8.92 -17.74 6.60
CA LEU A 287 8.95 -18.38 5.29
C LEU A 287 7.90 -19.49 5.27
N LEU A 288 7.00 -19.41 4.30
CA LEU A 288 5.84 -20.26 4.13
C LEU A 288 5.91 -20.97 2.78
N ASN A 289 5.24 -22.10 2.70
CA ASN A 289 4.96 -22.81 1.46
C ASN A 289 3.44 -22.89 1.27
N TYR A 290 3.01 -23.02 0.02
CA TYR A 290 1.61 -23.25 -0.30
C TYR A 290 1.50 -24.49 -1.19
N GLN A 291 0.55 -25.36 -0.87
CA GLN A 291 0.24 -26.56 -1.64
C GLN A 291 -1.28 -26.68 -1.75
N ARG A 292 -1.76 -27.10 -2.93
CA ARG A 292 -3.17 -27.40 -3.14
C ARG A 292 -3.48 -28.79 -2.57
N GLU A 293 -4.23 -28.83 -1.48
CA GLU A 293 -4.78 -30.08 -0.90
C GLU A 293 -6.28 -30.23 -1.22
N SER A 294 -7.00 -29.12 -1.33
CA SER A 294 -8.42 -29.04 -1.67
C SER A 294 -8.73 -27.75 -2.43
N ALA A 295 -9.98 -27.58 -2.89
CA ALA A 295 -10.42 -26.35 -3.56
C ALA A 295 -10.34 -25.11 -2.64
N ASP A 296 -10.46 -25.31 -1.33
CA ASP A 296 -10.48 -24.23 -0.33
C ASP A 296 -9.09 -23.97 0.28
N SER A 297 -8.03 -24.63 -0.20
CA SER A 297 -6.67 -24.48 0.34
C SER A 297 -6.20 -23.03 0.30
N ALA A 298 -6.43 -22.31 -0.80
CA ALA A 298 -6.02 -20.91 -0.94
C ALA A 298 -6.75 -19.99 0.05
N LEU A 299 -8.08 -20.15 0.17
CA LEU A 299 -8.87 -19.39 1.12
C LEU A 299 -8.47 -19.67 2.58
N THR A 300 -8.22 -20.94 2.90
CA THR A 300 -7.76 -21.36 4.25
C THR A 300 -6.37 -20.83 4.56
N PHE A 301 -5.50 -20.74 3.56
CA PHE A 301 -4.17 -20.15 3.69
C PHE A 301 -4.26 -18.65 3.97
N LEU A 302 -5.12 -17.92 3.24
CA LEU A 302 -5.23 -16.47 3.34
C LEU A 302 -6.09 -15.99 4.50
N CYS A 303 -7.01 -16.81 5.02
CA CYS A 303 -7.97 -16.41 6.02
C CYS A 303 -7.92 -17.26 7.29
N GLU A 304 -8.26 -16.68 8.43
CA GLU A 304 -8.40 -17.44 9.68
C GLU A 304 -9.53 -18.46 9.55
N ASN A 305 -9.19 -19.75 9.62
CA ASN A 305 -10.13 -20.87 9.45
C ASN A 305 -10.98 -20.78 8.16
N GLY A 306 -10.43 -20.20 7.08
CA GLY A 306 -11.15 -20.01 5.81
C GLY A 306 -12.23 -18.93 5.82
N ASN A 307 -12.31 -18.09 6.86
CA ASN A 307 -13.29 -17.00 6.94
C ASN A 307 -12.83 -15.76 6.17
N SER A 308 -13.43 -15.48 5.01
CA SER A 308 -13.10 -14.32 4.16
C SER A 308 -13.24 -12.95 4.86
N GLY A 309 -14.02 -12.85 5.95
CA GLY A 309 -14.10 -11.64 6.78
C GLY A 309 -12.92 -11.44 7.74
N ARG A 310 -11.97 -12.39 7.79
CA ARG A 310 -10.77 -12.35 8.65
C ARG A 310 -9.51 -12.75 7.85
N PRO A 311 -9.10 -11.92 6.88
CA PRO A 311 -7.85 -12.15 6.16
C PRO A 311 -6.64 -12.05 7.11
N ARG A 312 -5.66 -12.92 6.89
CA ARG A 312 -4.35 -12.91 7.57
C ARG A 312 -3.42 -11.84 6.97
N TYR A 313 -3.61 -11.54 5.70
CA TYR A 313 -2.83 -10.59 4.92
C TYR A 313 -3.75 -9.56 4.30
N ASP A 314 -3.42 -8.28 4.46
CA ASP A 314 -4.17 -7.18 3.83
C ASP A 314 -3.67 -6.94 2.40
N HIS A 315 -2.43 -7.35 2.07
CA HIS A 315 -1.86 -7.18 0.72
C HIS A 315 -0.94 -8.33 0.30
N LEU A 316 -1.01 -8.75 -0.95
CA LEU A 316 -0.13 -9.76 -1.57
C LEU A 316 0.77 -9.11 -2.63
N ILE A 317 2.07 -9.44 -2.65
CA ILE A 317 3.04 -8.93 -3.62
C ILE A 317 3.75 -10.10 -4.30
N ALA A 318 3.67 -10.18 -5.61
CA ALA A 318 4.49 -11.06 -6.44
C ALA A 318 5.58 -10.23 -7.12
N ILE A 319 6.82 -10.68 -7.04
CA ILE A 319 7.96 -10.03 -7.71
C ILE A 319 8.84 -11.09 -8.35
N GLU A 320 8.96 -11.04 -9.68
CA GLU A 320 9.64 -12.08 -10.47
C GLU A 320 9.21 -13.48 -10.05
N ARG A 321 7.89 -13.67 -9.94
CA ARG A 321 7.29 -14.96 -9.63
C ARG A 321 6.67 -15.48 -10.92
N ALA A 322 7.02 -16.69 -11.34
CA ALA A 322 6.40 -17.32 -12.51
C ALA A 322 4.87 -17.33 -12.40
N GLY A 323 4.19 -16.83 -13.44
CA GLY A 323 2.74 -16.71 -13.50
C GLY A 323 2.11 -17.79 -14.39
N MET A 324 0.94 -18.27 -14.01
CA MET A 324 0.19 -19.25 -14.79
C MET A 324 -0.28 -18.64 -16.12
N ALA A 325 -0.01 -19.31 -17.24
CA ALA A 325 -0.49 -18.94 -18.58
C ALA A 325 -1.91 -19.48 -18.84
N ALA A 326 -2.52 -19.07 -19.95
CA ALA A 326 -3.92 -19.37 -20.28
C ALA A 326 -4.25 -20.87 -20.44
N ASP A 327 -3.25 -21.73 -20.64
CA ASP A 327 -3.40 -23.18 -20.74
C ASP A 327 -3.14 -23.92 -19.40
N GLY A 328 -2.93 -23.16 -18.31
CA GLY A 328 -2.63 -23.69 -16.99
C GLY A 328 -1.18 -24.17 -16.82
N ASN A 329 -0.28 -23.86 -17.76
CA ASN A 329 1.16 -24.10 -17.63
C ASN A 329 1.93 -22.85 -17.21
N TYR A 330 3.22 -23.02 -16.97
CA TYR A 330 4.17 -21.96 -16.61
C TYR A 330 5.31 -21.96 -17.61
N TYR A 331 5.68 -20.78 -18.10
CA TYR A 331 6.70 -20.65 -19.13
C TYR A 331 7.75 -19.62 -18.76
N ASN A 332 9.02 -19.92 -19.03
CA ASN A 332 10.04 -18.88 -19.10
C ASN A 332 9.93 -18.09 -20.41
N ALA A 333 10.67 -16.98 -20.54
CA ALA A 333 10.66 -16.14 -21.74
C ALA A 333 11.04 -16.87 -23.05
N ARG A 334 11.71 -18.03 -22.94
CA ARG A 334 12.09 -18.89 -24.07
C ARG A 334 10.99 -19.89 -24.46
N LYS A 335 9.78 -19.77 -23.90
CA LYS A 335 8.63 -20.67 -24.12
C LYS A 335 8.90 -22.10 -23.63
N VAL A 336 9.81 -22.29 -22.68
CA VAL A 336 10.03 -23.60 -22.05
C VAL A 336 9.06 -23.76 -20.90
N ASN A 337 8.34 -24.90 -20.88
CA ASN A 337 7.41 -25.21 -19.80
C ASN A 337 8.18 -25.60 -18.53
N ILE A 338 7.96 -24.85 -17.45
CA ILE A 338 8.60 -25.00 -16.14
C ILE A 338 7.61 -25.42 -15.05
N LYS A 339 6.39 -25.85 -15.39
CA LYS A 339 5.33 -26.22 -14.43
C LYS A 339 5.78 -27.21 -13.36
N HIS A 340 6.65 -28.15 -13.69
CA HIS A 340 7.19 -29.15 -12.77
C HIS A 340 8.08 -28.56 -11.66
N LEU A 341 8.44 -27.27 -11.75
CA LEU A 341 9.24 -26.53 -10.78
C LEU A 341 8.41 -25.47 -10.03
N VAL A 342 7.15 -25.25 -10.38
CA VAL A 342 6.39 -24.10 -9.89
C VAL A 342 5.19 -24.61 -9.09
N ASP A 343 5.17 -24.30 -7.79
CA ASP A 343 3.99 -24.50 -6.95
C ASP A 343 2.88 -23.51 -7.34
N PRO A 344 1.60 -23.87 -7.17
CA PRO A 344 0.49 -23.08 -7.69
C PRO A 344 0.14 -21.88 -6.80
N ILE A 345 1.12 -21.05 -6.48
CA ILE A 345 1.00 -19.85 -5.64
C ILE A 345 0.04 -18.82 -6.27
N ASP A 346 -0.15 -18.85 -7.60
CA ASP A 346 -1.13 -18.00 -8.29
C ASP A 346 -2.56 -18.17 -7.75
N GLU A 347 -2.88 -19.34 -7.21
CA GLU A 347 -4.19 -19.60 -6.58
C GLU A 347 -4.46 -18.69 -5.40
N LEU A 348 -3.41 -18.23 -4.70
CA LEU A 348 -3.55 -17.23 -3.63
C LEU A 348 -3.98 -15.88 -4.21
N PHE A 349 -3.48 -15.51 -5.39
CA PHE A 349 -3.87 -14.25 -6.04
C PHE A 349 -5.30 -14.33 -6.58
N LEU A 350 -5.70 -15.46 -7.17
CA LEU A 350 -7.07 -15.69 -7.61
C LEU A 350 -8.04 -15.69 -6.42
N ALA A 351 -7.69 -16.31 -5.29
CA ALA A 351 -8.52 -16.29 -4.09
C ALA A 351 -8.63 -14.88 -3.50
N ALA A 352 -7.53 -14.11 -3.48
CA ALA A 352 -7.50 -12.75 -2.96
C ALA A 352 -8.52 -11.81 -3.64
N GLN A 353 -8.77 -11.98 -4.95
CA GLN A 353 -9.78 -11.21 -5.69
C GLN A 353 -11.21 -11.36 -5.13
N THR A 354 -11.47 -12.42 -4.36
CA THR A 354 -12.79 -12.70 -3.77
C THR A 354 -12.85 -12.40 -2.27
N ILE A 355 -11.75 -11.95 -1.66
CA ILE A 355 -11.66 -11.67 -0.23
C ILE A 355 -11.69 -10.15 -0.04
N PRO A 356 -12.79 -9.58 0.50
CA PRO A 356 -12.91 -8.15 0.67
C PRO A 356 -11.76 -7.56 1.49
N GLY A 357 -11.13 -6.51 0.96
CA GLY A 357 -10.06 -5.79 1.64
C GLY A 357 -8.66 -6.37 1.47
N VAL A 358 -8.51 -7.46 0.71
CA VAL A 358 -7.20 -7.97 0.29
C VAL A 358 -6.87 -7.44 -1.10
N THR A 359 -5.75 -6.74 -1.23
CA THR A 359 -5.27 -6.25 -2.54
C THR A 359 -4.00 -6.96 -2.99
N THR A 360 -3.72 -6.94 -4.28
CA THR A 360 -2.62 -7.68 -4.92
C THR A 360 -1.75 -6.75 -5.77
N THR A 361 -0.44 -7.01 -5.80
CA THR A 361 0.51 -6.34 -6.70
C THR A 361 1.41 -7.35 -7.38
N GLY A 362 1.48 -7.31 -8.70
CA GLY A 362 2.50 -7.99 -9.49
C GLY A 362 3.61 -7.04 -9.90
N VAL A 363 4.85 -7.49 -9.83
CA VAL A 363 6.05 -6.82 -10.33
C VAL A 363 6.73 -7.77 -11.32
N GLY A 364 6.89 -7.32 -12.56
CA GLY A 364 7.43 -8.13 -13.64
C GLY A 364 8.11 -7.30 -14.72
N ASP A 365 8.86 -7.97 -15.58
CA ASP A 365 9.68 -7.37 -16.64
C ASP A 365 9.60 -8.11 -17.99
N GLY A 366 8.85 -9.21 -18.07
CA GLY A 366 8.67 -10.06 -19.24
C GLY A 366 7.21 -10.34 -19.61
N GLY A 367 6.27 -10.19 -18.68
CA GLY A 367 4.83 -10.43 -18.88
C GLY A 367 4.37 -11.86 -18.60
N ASN A 368 5.28 -12.76 -18.22
CA ASN A 368 5.02 -14.14 -17.81
C ASN A 368 5.07 -14.32 -16.28
N GLU A 369 5.16 -13.22 -15.54
CA GLU A 369 5.16 -13.15 -14.08
C GLU A 369 3.75 -12.98 -13.53
N LEU A 370 3.54 -13.50 -12.32
CA LEU A 370 2.29 -13.44 -11.59
C LEU A 370 1.85 -11.98 -11.36
N GLY A 371 0.64 -11.67 -11.79
CA GLY A 371 0.04 -10.35 -11.73
C GLY A 371 0.14 -9.56 -13.04
N MET A 372 0.92 -10.05 -14.02
CA MET A 372 1.01 -9.44 -15.36
C MET A 372 -0.21 -9.71 -16.24
N GLY A 373 -1.18 -10.52 -15.78
CA GLY A 373 -2.46 -10.75 -16.48
C GLY A 373 -3.20 -9.46 -16.84
N LYS A 374 -3.05 -8.41 -16.02
CA LYS A 374 -3.62 -7.07 -16.25
C LYS A 374 -3.11 -6.38 -17.53
N VAL A 375 -1.94 -6.78 -18.03
CA VAL A 375 -1.31 -6.27 -19.25
C VAL A 375 -1.15 -7.36 -20.32
N LYS A 376 -1.84 -8.50 -20.16
CA LYS A 376 -1.74 -9.69 -21.03
C LYS A 376 -1.86 -9.38 -22.51
N ASP A 377 -2.81 -8.54 -22.92
CA ASP A 377 -2.99 -8.20 -24.34
C ASP A 377 -1.79 -7.44 -24.92
N ALA A 378 -1.17 -6.57 -24.13
CA ALA A 378 0.06 -5.89 -24.51
C ALA A 378 1.24 -6.87 -24.57
N VAL A 379 1.32 -7.83 -23.63
CA VAL A 379 2.34 -8.89 -23.64
C VAL A 379 2.24 -9.72 -24.91
N LYS A 380 1.05 -10.20 -25.27
CA LYS A 380 0.82 -10.97 -26.50
C LYS A 380 1.29 -10.23 -27.76
N LYS A 381 1.02 -8.93 -27.81
CA LYS A 381 1.29 -8.11 -28.98
C LYS A 381 2.75 -7.67 -29.11
N HIS A 382 3.41 -7.40 -27.99
CA HIS A 382 4.69 -6.68 -27.99
C HIS A 382 5.86 -7.51 -27.47
N ILE A 383 5.62 -8.55 -26.67
CA ILE A 383 6.67 -9.39 -26.12
C ILE A 383 6.87 -10.63 -26.99
N LYS A 384 8.14 -10.99 -27.22
CA LYS A 384 8.52 -12.21 -27.94
C LYS A 384 7.93 -13.45 -27.23
N ASN A 385 7.25 -14.31 -28.00
CA ASN A 385 6.50 -15.47 -27.50
C ASN A 385 5.28 -15.12 -26.62
N GLY A 386 4.86 -13.86 -26.55
CA GLY A 386 3.78 -13.38 -25.68
C GLY A 386 2.47 -14.15 -25.83
N ASP A 387 2.13 -14.61 -27.04
CA ASP A 387 0.93 -15.42 -27.30
C ASP A 387 0.84 -16.70 -26.46
N VAL A 388 1.97 -17.20 -25.95
CA VAL A 388 2.05 -18.42 -25.14
C VAL A 388 2.43 -18.11 -23.70
N ILE A 389 3.43 -17.25 -23.50
CA ILE A 389 4.02 -17.06 -22.16
C ILE A 389 3.23 -16.09 -21.29
N ALA A 390 2.34 -15.27 -21.87
CA ALA A 390 1.65 -14.23 -21.13
C ALA A 390 0.88 -14.83 -19.94
N CYS A 391 1.15 -14.29 -18.75
CA CYS A 391 0.43 -14.64 -17.54
C CYS A 391 -1.06 -14.35 -17.72
N ASP A 392 -1.91 -15.23 -17.20
CA ASP A 392 -3.36 -15.12 -17.20
C ASP A 392 -3.92 -14.56 -15.88
N VAL A 393 -3.10 -14.56 -14.83
CA VAL A 393 -3.51 -14.13 -13.49
C VAL A 393 -3.19 -12.65 -13.32
N GLU A 394 -4.25 -11.85 -13.16
CA GLU A 394 -4.15 -10.42 -12.93
C GLU A 394 -4.01 -10.07 -11.45
N ALA A 395 -3.25 -9.00 -11.18
CA ALA A 395 -3.21 -8.35 -9.89
C ALA A 395 -3.97 -7.01 -9.95
N ASP A 396 -4.39 -6.48 -8.81
CA ASP A 396 -5.03 -5.16 -8.71
C ASP A 396 -4.09 -4.06 -9.20
N PHE A 397 -2.79 -4.23 -8.96
CA PHE A 397 -1.73 -3.36 -9.44
C PHE A 397 -0.63 -4.14 -10.15
N THR A 398 -0.13 -3.61 -11.26
CA THR A 398 0.94 -4.23 -12.05
C THR A 398 2.06 -3.23 -12.28
N VAL A 399 3.16 -3.39 -11.55
CA VAL A 399 4.36 -2.56 -11.67
C VAL A 399 5.29 -3.19 -12.70
N VAL A 400 5.47 -2.52 -13.83
CA VAL A 400 6.39 -2.96 -14.89
C VAL A 400 7.75 -2.30 -14.68
N ALA A 401 8.81 -3.10 -14.64
CA ALA A 401 10.18 -2.62 -14.49
C ALA A 401 11.10 -3.22 -15.55
N GLY A 402 12.22 -2.56 -15.84
CA GLY A 402 13.30 -3.07 -16.69
C GLY A 402 14.04 -4.26 -16.12
N VAL A 403 13.93 -4.47 -14.82
CA VAL A 403 14.44 -5.58 -13.99
C VAL A 403 13.51 -5.60 -12.78
N SER A 404 12.93 -6.74 -12.43
CA SER A 404 11.93 -6.83 -11.35
C SER A 404 12.45 -6.34 -10.00
N ASN A 405 13.73 -6.61 -9.69
CA ASN A 405 14.43 -6.10 -8.52
C ASN A 405 14.32 -4.57 -8.40
N TRP A 406 14.39 -3.84 -9.52
CA TRP A 406 14.23 -2.38 -9.52
C TRP A 406 12.83 -1.96 -9.11
N GLY A 407 11.80 -2.70 -9.55
CA GLY A 407 10.43 -2.52 -9.08
C GLY A 407 10.33 -2.68 -7.56
N GLY A 408 10.98 -3.70 -7.00
CA GLY A 408 11.05 -3.88 -5.54
C GLY A 408 11.75 -2.72 -4.81
N TYR A 409 12.85 -2.20 -5.37
CA TYR A 409 13.55 -1.03 -4.83
C TYR A 409 12.68 0.22 -4.87
N ALA A 410 11.98 0.45 -5.98
CA ALA A 410 11.08 1.59 -6.14
C ALA A 410 9.89 1.51 -5.19
N ILE A 411 9.32 0.33 -4.94
CA ILE A 411 8.30 0.13 -3.90
C ILE A 411 8.87 0.54 -2.53
N ALA A 412 10.09 0.10 -2.19
CA ALA A 412 10.71 0.47 -0.93
C ALA A 412 10.92 1.99 -0.77
N CYS A 413 11.43 2.63 -1.83
CA CYS A 413 11.60 4.07 -1.92
C CYS A 413 10.26 4.83 -1.84
N ALA A 414 9.23 4.38 -2.55
CA ALA A 414 7.91 4.99 -2.56
C ALA A 414 7.22 4.90 -1.19
N LEU A 415 7.32 3.76 -0.50
CA LEU A 415 6.81 3.61 0.87
C LEU A 415 7.49 4.58 1.85
N TYR A 416 8.79 4.83 1.71
CA TYR A 416 9.48 5.86 2.48
C TYR A 416 8.96 7.28 2.15
N VAL A 417 8.79 7.60 0.87
CA VAL A 417 8.25 8.91 0.43
C VAL A 417 6.85 9.13 1.00
N LEU A 418 5.98 8.13 0.91
CA LEU A 418 4.64 8.18 1.51
C LEU A 418 4.69 8.35 3.03
N ARG A 419 5.57 7.62 3.73
CA ARG A 419 5.69 7.70 5.18
C ARG A 419 6.19 9.07 5.66
N THR A 420 7.00 9.75 4.85
CA THR A 420 7.55 11.08 5.15
C THR A 420 6.69 12.24 4.61
N CYS A 421 5.66 11.95 3.82
CA CYS A 421 4.65 12.91 3.39
C CYS A 421 3.69 13.23 4.53
N GLU A 422 3.67 14.47 5.02
CA GLU A 422 2.81 14.88 6.15
C GLU A 422 1.31 14.69 5.88
N ILE A 423 0.87 14.97 4.66
CA ILE A 423 -0.53 14.80 4.24
C ILE A 423 -0.92 13.32 4.33
N HIS A 424 -0.08 12.43 3.78
CA HIS A 424 -0.34 11.00 3.78
C HIS A 424 -0.22 10.39 5.17
N ASP A 425 0.82 10.72 5.94
CA ASP A 425 1.00 10.24 7.32
C ASP A 425 -0.19 10.63 8.21
N ARG A 426 -0.68 11.87 8.10
CA ARG A 426 -1.88 12.30 8.84
C ARG A 426 -3.10 11.47 8.43
N TYR A 427 -3.31 11.25 7.13
CA TYR A 427 -4.44 10.46 6.63
C TYR A 427 -4.37 9.00 7.10
N LEU A 428 -3.20 8.36 6.99
CA LEU A 428 -2.97 6.97 7.40
C LEU A 428 -3.19 6.77 8.91
N ARG A 429 -2.72 7.72 9.73
CA ARG A 429 -2.98 7.73 11.18
C ARG A 429 -4.41 8.14 11.54
N LYS A 430 -5.29 8.41 10.57
CA LYS A 430 -6.65 8.91 10.82
C LYS A 430 -6.67 10.18 11.70
N ALA A 431 -5.65 11.02 11.54
CA ALA A 431 -5.35 12.20 12.35
C ALA A 431 -5.22 11.98 13.88
N VAL A 432 -5.08 10.73 14.34
CA VAL A 432 -4.82 10.42 15.77
C VAL A 432 -3.32 10.29 16.04
N GLY A 433 -2.92 10.64 17.27
CA GLY A 433 -1.53 10.61 17.71
C GLY A 433 -0.63 11.64 17.01
N PHE A 434 0.68 11.41 17.10
CA PHE A 434 1.71 12.36 16.66
C PHE A 434 2.49 11.83 15.45
N PRO A 435 2.99 12.70 14.56
CA PRO A 435 3.91 12.31 13.49
C PRO A 435 5.14 11.59 14.05
N GLN A 436 5.59 10.52 13.39
CA GLN A 436 6.75 9.72 13.84
C GLN A 436 8.08 10.22 13.25
N SER A 437 8.31 11.53 13.23
CA SER A 437 9.49 12.15 12.60
C SER A 437 10.83 11.63 13.16
N SER A 438 10.85 11.18 14.42
CA SER A 438 12.04 10.59 15.06
C SER A 438 12.48 9.26 14.43
N LYS A 439 11.58 8.53 13.75
CA LYS A 439 11.88 7.25 13.10
C LYS A 439 12.42 7.40 11.67
N LYS A 440 12.51 8.62 11.13
CA LYS A 440 12.94 8.88 9.74
C LYS A 440 14.27 8.20 9.38
N MET A 441 15.24 8.20 10.30
CA MET A 441 16.55 7.56 10.06
C MET A 441 16.45 6.03 10.03
N VAL A 442 15.51 5.43 10.76
CA VAL A 442 15.25 3.98 10.74
C VAL A 442 14.65 3.57 9.40
N TRP A 443 13.71 4.36 8.87
CA TRP A 443 13.13 4.08 7.55
C TRP A 443 14.16 4.29 6.44
N LEU A 444 14.98 5.36 6.53
CA LEU A 444 16.02 5.65 5.56
C LEU A 444 17.08 4.55 5.53
N SER A 445 17.50 4.03 6.70
CA SER A 445 18.48 2.96 6.78
C SER A 445 17.95 1.61 6.28
N ALA A 446 16.62 1.45 6.14
CA ALA A 446 16.00 0.24 5.60
C ALA A 446 15.95 0.22 4.07
N LEU A 447 16.09 1.37 3.40
CA LEU A 447 16.10 1.45 1.94
C LEU A 447 17.22 0.59 1.30
N PRO A 448 17.07 0.18 0.03
CA PRO A 448 18.13 -0.45 -0.73
C PRO A 448 19.35 0.47 -0.80
N SER A 449 20.55 -0.12 -0.91
CA SER A 449 21.78 0.63 -1.15
C SER A 449 22.74 -0.23 -1.97
N VAL A 450 23.67 0.39 -2.69
CA VAL A 450 24.67 -0.33 -3.49
C VAL A 450 25.42 -1.36 -2.64
N SER A 451 25.79 -1.00 -1.40
CA SER A 451 26.49 -1.92 -0.50
C SER A 451 25.62 -3.11 -0.05
N LYS A 452 24.33 -2.88 0.24
CA LYS A 452 23.41 -3.96 0.62
C LYS A 452 23.18 -4.91 -0.56
N GLU A 453 22.96 -4.35 -1.73
CA GLU A 453 22.71 -5.13 -2.94
C GLU A 453 23.94 -5.95 -3.34
N GLU A 454 25.14 -5.35 -3.28
CA GLU A 454 26.38 -6.05 -3.58
C GLU A 454 26.57 -7.27 -2.66
N LYS A 455 26.30 -7.10 -1.35
CA LYS A 455 26.37 -8.19 -0.38
C LYS A 455 25.35 -9.29 -0.68
N LEU A 456 24.12 -8.90 -1.02
CA LEU A 456 23.05 -9.84 -1.31
C LEU A 456 23.32 -10.63 -2.59
N LEU A 457 23.70 -9.95 -3.66
CA LEU A 457 24.04 -10.61 -4.93
C LEU A 457 25.22 -11.57 -4.76
N LYS A 458 26.24 -11.21 -3.96
CA LYS A 458 27.33 -12.13 -3.59
C LYS A 458 26.83 -13.36 -2.84
N THR A 459 25.84 -13.21 -1.95
CA THR A 459 25.19 -14.34 -1.27
C THR A 459 24.43 -15.22 -2.27
N LEU A 460 23.65 -14.64 -3.18
CA LEU A 460 22.94 -15.37 -4.24
C LEU A 460 23.91 -16.19 -5.10
N VAL A 461 24.98 -15.57 -5.59
CA VAL A 461 26.03 -16.22 -6.38
C VAL A 461 26.68 -17.37 -5.59
N ARG A 462 26.98 -17.18 -4.30
CA ARG A 462 27.56 -18.22 -3.43
C ARG A 462 26.63 -19.43 -3.27
N HIS A 463 25.32 -19.20 -3.19
CA HIS A 463 24.32 -20.26 -3.14
C HIS A 463 23.96 -20.83 -4.52
N GLY A 464 24.65 -20.39 -5.58
CA GLY A 464 24.44 -20.91 -6.93
C GLY A 464 23.22 -20.31 -7.65
N VAL A 465 22.65 -19.21 -7.18
CA VAL A 465 21.56 -18.52 -7.90
C VAL A 465 22.17 -17.72 -9.05
N ARG A 466 21.62 -17.87 -10.26
CA ARG A 466 22.24 -17.42 -11.52
C ARG A 466 21.52 -16.25 -12.15
N SER A 467 22.18 -15.55 -13.07
CA SER A 467 21.50 -14.57 -13.92
C SER A 467 20.46 -15.24 -14.83
N GLY A 468 19.21 -14.76 -14.83
CA GLY A 468 18.11 -15.31 -15.63
C GLY A 468 18.42 -15.40 -17.13
N LYS A 469 19.11 -14.38 -17.66
CA LYS A 469 19.44 -14.31 -19.08
C LYS A 469 20.64 -15.17 -19.49
N THR A 470 21.75 -15.10 -18.76
CA THR A 470 23.05 -15.68 -19.18
C THR A 470 23.38 -17.01 -18.51
N ALA A 471 22.66 -17.37 -17.44
CA ALA A 471 22.99 -18.48 -16.54
C ALA A 471 24.36 -18.34 -15.81
N SER A 472 24.95 -17.14 -15.83
CA SER A 472 26.25 -16.89 -15.19
C SER A 472 26.13 -16.85 -13.66
N LEU A 473 27.26 -17.12 -12.99
CA LEU A 473 27.48 -16.89 -11.56
C LEU A 473 28.38 -15.66 -11.36
N GLU A 474 28.08 -14.59 -12.08
CA GLU A 474 28.81 -13.34 -12.03
C GLU A 474 28.01 -12.24 -11.30
N MET A 475 28.65 -11.11 -11.05
CA MET A 475 28.00 -9.93 -10.47
C MET A 475 27.14 -9.22 -11.52
N GLU A 476 26.06 -9.87 -11.94
CA GLU A 476 25.08 -9.36 -12.90
C GLU A 476 23.68 -9.92 -12.60
N VAL A 477 22.64 -9.22 -13.04
CA VAL A 477 21.24 -9.68 -13.02
C VAL A 477 20.69 -9.48 -14.43
N ASP A 478 19.98 -10.47 -14.98
CA ASP A 478 19.45 -10.37 -16.36
C ASP A 478 20.45 -10.04 -17.48
N GLY A 479 21.70 -10.47 -17.32
CA GLY A 479 22.80 -10.16 -18.24
C GLY A 479 23.23 -8.70 -18.23
N LEU A 480 22.85 -7.96 -17.18
CA LEU A 480 23.22 -6.57 -16.95
C LEU A 480 24.22 -6.49 -15.79
N PRO A 481 25.40 -5.90 -15.99
CA PRO A 481 26.44 -5.87 -14.97
C PRO A 481 26.06 -5.04 -13.74
N PHE A 482 26.38 -5.54 -12.55
CA PHE A 482 26.01 -4.91 -11.28
C PHE A 482 26.57 -3.49 -11.15
N TYR A 483 27.89 -3.32 -11.27
CA TYR A 483 28.60 -2.08 -10.91
C TYR A 483 28.35 -0.87 -11.82
N ASN A 484 27.85 -1.08 -13.04
CA ASN A 484 27.60 -0.01 -14.00
C ASN A 484 26.12 0.13 -14.39
N THR A 485 25.25 -0.77 -13.92
CA THR A 485 23.82 -0.76 -14.28
C THR A 485 22.95 -0.75 -13.03
N HIS A 486 22.99 -1.81 -12.22
CA HIS A 486 22.13 -1.92 -11.04
C HIS A 486 22.54 -0.94 -9.92
N SER A 487 23.83 -0.74 -9.69
CA SER A 487 24.33 0.23 -8.71
C SER A 487 23.85 1.66 -9.05
N LEU A 488 23.98 2.07 -10.31
CA LEU A 488 23.54 3.39 -10.78
C LEU A 488 22.02 3.55 -10.68
N MET A 489 21.26 2.48 -10.92
CA MET A 489 19.80 2.51 -10.72
C MET A 489 19.47 2.77 -9.24
N ILE A 490 20.09 2.03 -8.31
CA ILE A 490 19.87 2.22 -6.87
C ILE A 490 20.23 3.64 -6.45
N GLU A 491 21.35 4.19 -6.93
CA GLU A 491 21.75 5.58 -6.65
C GLU A 491 20.74 6.60 -7.16
N LYS A 492 20.21 6.42 -8.39
CA LYS A 492 19.19 7.31 -8.96
C LYS A 492 17.89 7.27 -8.15
N LEU A 493 17.43 6.09 -7.76
CA LEU A 493 16.23 5.93 -6.92
C LEU A 493 16.41 6.61 -5.56
N LEU A 494 17.56 6.41 -4.91
CA LEU A 494 17.87 7.05 -3.63
C LEU A 494 18.01 8.57 -3.75
N GLN A 495 18.61 9.06 -4.83
CA GLN A 495 18.74 10.48 -5.08
C GLN A 495 17.36 11.15 -5.19
N GLU A 496 16.40 10.50 -5.86
CA GLU A 496 15.04 11.04 -5.99
C GLU A 496 14.30 11.10 -4.64
N VAL A 497 14.53 10.12 -3.77
CA VAL A 497 13.93 10.09 -2.43
C VAL A 497 14.52 11.15 -1.49
N GLN A 498 15.78 11.54 -1.69
CA GLN A 498 16.50 12.48 -0.82
C GLN A 498 16.39 13.94 -1.23
N LYS A 499 15.96 14.23 -2.46
CA LYS A 499 15.56 15.58 -2.90
C LYS A 499 14.31 16.03 -2.17
#